data_AF-A0A948BPL3-F1
#
_entry.id   AF-A0A948BPL3-F1
#
_cell.length_a   1.000
_cell.length_b   1.000
_cell.length_c   1.000
_cell.angle_alpha   90.00
_cell.angle_beta   90.00
_cell.angle_gamma   90.00
#
_symmetry.space_group_name_H-M   'P 1'
#
loop_
_entity.id
_entity.type
_entity.pdbx_description
1 polymer ?
#
loop_
_entity_poly.entity_id
_entity_poly.type
_entity_poly.pdbx_seq_one_letter_code
_entity_poly.pdbx_strand_id
1 'polypeptide(L)'
;MKKALLLIIPFLLFGCATQMDALQLRQLETKELEGTLDDAFRATMSVLQDAGYIIKNSDYQSGVIHAETGKKKDFWTGGTNWFEVTATVEQFTKEIVKERITILSKTEMPAGGFGGGGETAVRVENPELIQKLYADIKTEIFRRQNLAK
;
A
#
# COMPACT_ATOMS: atom_id res chain seq x y z
N MET A 1 30.28 29.23 -49.25
CA MET A 1 30.31 27.83 -48.80
C MET A 1 30.06 27.77 -47.29
N LYS A 2 28.89 27.23 -46.95
CA LYS A 2 28.38 26.66 -45.69
C LYS A 2 29.35 26.57 -44.50
N LYS A 3 29.06 27.28 -43.41
CA LYS A 3 29.28 26.82 -42.03
C LYS A 3 28.14 27.36 -41.16
N ALA A 4 27.05 26.59 -41.07
CA ALA A 4 26.02 26.80 -40.07
C ALA A 4 26.55 26.26 -38.75
N LEU A 5 26.81 27.15 -37.79
CA LEU A 5 27.19 26.80 -36.43
C LEU A 5 25.92 26.40 -35.68
N LEU A 6 25.69 25.09 -35.58
CA LEU A 6 24.55 24.46 -34.92
C LEU A 6 24.85 24.44 -33.41
N LEU A 7 24.30 25.41 -32.67
CA LEU A 7 24.45 25.52 -31.21
C LEU A 7 23.35 24.66 -30.57
N ILE A 8 23.71 23.43 -30.21
CA ILE A 8 22.86 22.46 -29.53
C ILE A 8 22.65 22.94 -28.09
N ILE A 9 21.43 23.39 -27.78
CA ILE A 9 20.97 23.65 -26.42
C ILE A 9 20.64 22.28 -25.79
N PRO A 10 21.33 21.83 -24.74
CA PRO A 10 20.87 20.68 -23.99
C PRO A 10 19.66 21.14 -23.16
N PHE A 11 18.48 20.69 -23.57
CA PHE A 11 17.26 20.75 -22.79
C PHE A 11 17.50 19.89 -21.54
N LEU A 12 17.94 20.53 -20.46
CA LEU A 12 18.06 19.90 -19.15
C LEU A 12 16.66 19.52 -18.70
N LEU A 13 16.29 18.27 -18.95
CA LEU A 13 15.15 17.58 -18.37
C LEU A 13 15.40 17.47 -16.86
N PHE A 14 15.13 18.54 -16.11
CA PHE A 14 14.88 18.45 -14.68
C PHE A 14 13.51 17.77 -14.50
N GLY A 15 13.53 16.44 -14.56
CA GLY A 15 12.44 15.63 -14.01
C GLY A 15 12.43 15.85 -12.51
N CYS A 16 11.61 16.78 -12.04
CA CYS A 16 11.31 16.91 -10.62
C CYS A 16 10.52 15.66 -10.24
N ALA A 17 11.17 14.70 -9.59
CA ALA A 17 10.48 13.60 -8.92
C ALA A 17 9.55 14.23 -7.88
N THR A 18 8.26 14.34 -8.21
CA THR A 18 7.23 14.83 -7.30
C THR A 18 7.06 13.81 -6.20
N GLN A 19 7.85 13.95 -5.14
CA GLN A 19 7.64 13.24 -3.88
C GLN A 19 6.30 13.73 -3.30
N MET A 20 5.43 12.79 -2.94
CA MET A 20 4.09 13.12 -2.50
C MET A 20 4.15 13.78 -1.12
N ASP A 21 3.38 14.85 -0.90
CA ASP A 21 3.30 15.46 0.41
C ASP A 21 2.66 14.48 1.41
N ALA A 22 3.15 14.43 2.65
CA ALA A 22 2.70 13.46 3.65
C ALA A 22 1.19 13.55 3.92
N LEU A 23 0.62 14.75 3.78
CA LEU A 23 -0.83 14.95 3.87
C LEU A 23 -1.58 14.32 2.71
N GLN A 24 -1.09 14.50 1.48
CA GLN A 24 -1.69 13.92 0.27
C GLN A 24 -1.68 12.39 0.33
N LEU A 25 -0.57 11.80 0.78
CA LEU A 25 -0.48 10.36 0.97
C LEU A 25 -1.51 9.86 1.99
N ARG A 26 -1.64 10.55 3.13
CA ARG A 26 -2.63 10.19 4.15
C ARG A 26 -4.07 10.25 3.62
N GLN A 27 -4.37 11.17 2.72
CA GLN A 27 -5.69 11.27 2.07
C GLN A 27 -5.96 10.14 1.07
N LEU A 28 -4.91 9.60 0.44
CA LEU A 28 -5.02 8.41 -0.39
C LEU A 28 -5.29 7.17 0.46
N GLU A 29 -4.52 7.04 1.54
CA GLU A 29 -4.56 5.92 2.48
C GLU A 29 -5.77 5.90 3.40
N THR A 30 -6.58 6.96 3.46
CA THR A 30 -7.75 7.02 4.34
C THR A 30 -9.00 7.20 3.48
N LYS A 31 -9.98 6.32 3.64
CA LYS A 31 -11.27 6.38 2.95
C LYS A 31 -12.43 6.14 3.89
N GLU A 32 -13.56 6.73 3.51
CA GLU A 32 -14.86 6.42 4.09
C GLU A 32 -15.52 5.33 3.23
N LEU A 33 -16.09 4.35 3.91
CA LEU A 33 -16.72 3.17 3.35
C LEU A 33 -18.15 3.10 3.90
N GLU A 34 -19.10 2.75 3.04
CA GLU A 34 -20.50 2.59 3.41
C GLU A 34 -20.73 1.19 3.98
N GLY A 35 -21.15 1.10 5.24
CA GLY A 35 -21.46 -0.16 5.91
C GLY A 35 -21.17 -0.14 7.40
N THR A 36 -21.17 -1.34 7.98
CA THR A 36 -20.81 -1.57 9.38
C THR A 36 -19.35 -1.95 9.53
N LEU A 37 -18.83 -1.83 10.75
CA LEU A 37 -17.49 -2.30 11.11
C LEU A 37 -17.30 -3.77 10.72
N ASP A 38 -18.30 -4.63 10.94
CA ASP A 38 -18.21 -6.06 10.60
C ASP A 38 -18.04 -6.26 9.09
N ASP A 39 -18.84 -5.55 8.28
CA ASP A 39 -18.75 -5.62 6.82
C ASP A 39 -17.36 -5.21 6.33
N ALA A 40 -16.89 -4.02 6.75
CA ALA A 40 -15.63 -3.47 6.32
C ALA A 40 -14.45 -4.31 6.81
N PHE A 41 -14.42 -4.70 8.09
CA PHE A 41 -13.32 -5.48 8.66
C PHE A 41 -13.17 -6.83 7.93
N ARG A 42 -14.28 -7.55 7.73
CA ARG A 42 -14.24 -8.85 7.03
C ARG A 42 -13.93 -8.70 5.55
N ALA A 43 -14.44 -7.66 4.89
CA ALA A 43 -14.13 -7.37 3.50
C ALA A 43 -12.64 -7.11 3.32
N THR A 44 -12.05 -6.26 4.16
CA THR A 44 -10.62 -5.95 4.14
C THR A 44 -9.76 -7.19 4.36
N MET A 45 -10.09 -8.03 5.34
CA MET A 45 -9.38 -9.30 5.52
C MET A 45 -9.42 -10.18 4.26
N SER A 46 -10.60 -10.30 3.63
CA SER A 46 -10.79 -11.14 2.44
C SER A 46 -9.99 -10.61 1.25
N VAL A 47 -10.08 -9.30 1.00
CA VAL A 47 -9.34 -8.65 -0.10
C VAL A 47 -7.83 -8.75 0.10
N LEU A 48 -7.34 -8.59 1.34
CA LEU A 48 -5.92 -8.78 1.63
C LEU A 48 -5.50 -10.23 1.34
N GLN A 49 -6.29 -11.22 1.74
CA GLN A 49 -6.01 -12.63 1.44
C GLN A 49 -6.04 -12.93 -0.06
N ASP A 50 -7.02 -12.41 -0.79
CA ASP A 50 -7.13 -12.55 -2.25
C ASP A 50 -5.97 -11.87 -2.97
N ALA A 51 -5.45 -10.76 -2.43
CA ALA A 51 -4.26 -10.08 -2.92
C ALA A 51 -2.94 -10.80 -2.56
N GLY A 52 -3.01 -11.94 -1.86
CA GLY A 52 -1.85 -12.77 -1.51
C GLY A 52 -1.15 -12.37 -0.21
N TYR A 53 -1.81 -11.58 0.64
CA TYR A 53 -1.33 -11.30 2.00
C TYR A 53 -1.76 -12.39 2.98
N ILE A 54 -0.89 -12.70 3.92
CA ILE A 54 -1.14 -13.60 5.04
C ILE A 54 -1.45 -12.72 6.25
N ILE A 55 -2.62 -12.89 6.86
CA ILE A 55 -2.99 -12.17 8.09
C ILE A 55 -2.09 -12.66 9.23
N LYS A 56 -1.32 -11.75 9.83
CA LYS A 56 -0.37 -12.03 10.90
C LYS A 56 -0.95 -11.70 12.28
N ASN A 57 -1.73 -10.63 12.35
CA ASN A 57 -2.45 -10.24 13.54
C ASN A 57 -3.76 -9.54 13.14
N SER A 58 -4.81 -9.74 13.91
CA SER A 58 -6.08 -9.04 13.74
C SER A 58 -6.75 -8.87 15.09
N ASP A 59 -7.15 -7.64 15.40
CA ASP A 59 -7.92 -7.32 16.58
C ASP A 59 -9.18 -6.56 16.16
N TYR A 60 -10.32 -7.24 16.28
CA TYR A 60 -11.62 -6.71 15.92
C TYR A 60 -12.05 -5.55 16.81
N GLN A 61 -11.64 -5.54 18.09
CA GLN A 61 -12.05 -4.47 19.03
C GLN A 61 -11.37 -3.15 18.73
N SER A 62 -10.08 -3.19 18.38
CA SER A 62 -9.33 -2.00 17.96
C SER A 62 -9.45 -1.71 16.46
N GLY A 63 -10.07 -2.62 15.69
CA GLY A 63 -10.23 -2.48 14.25
C GLY A 63 -8.92 -2.63 13.47
N VAL A 64 -7.89 -3.24 14.07
CA VAL A 64 -6.55 -3.37 13.46
C VAL A 64 -6.41 -4.70 12.74
N ILE A 65 -5.98 -4.65 11.49
CA ILE A 65 -5.60 -5.82 10.68
C ILE A 65 -4.15 -5.61 10.25
N HIS A 66 -3.31 -6.60 10.51
CA HIS A 66 -1.91 -6.62 10.11
C HIS A 66 -1.61 -7.86 9.26
N ALA A 67 -1.05 -7.66 8.08
CA ALA A 67 -0.83 -8.71 7.11
C ALA A 67 0.48 -8.51 6.34
N GLU A 68 1.06 -9.59 5.83
CA GLU A 68 2.30 -9.53 5.03
C GLU A 68 2.24 -10.46 3.82
N THR A 69 2.92 -10.12 2.73
CA THR A 69 3.16 -11.07 1.64
C THR A 69 4.26 -12.06 2.03
N GLY A 70 4.30 -13.22 1.36
CA GLY A 70 5.44 -14.12 1.45
C GLY A 70 6.76 -13.43 1.11
N LYS A 71 7.80 -13.72 1.91
CA LYS A 71 9.17 -13.23 1.70
C LYS A 71 9.75 -13.75 0.39
N LYS A 72 10.27 -12.85 -0.45
CA LYS A 72 10.91 -13.16 -1.74
C LYS A 72 12.38 -12.83 -1.71
N LYS A 73 13.23 -13.81 -2.00
CA LYS A 73 14.68 -13.60 -2.12
C LYS A 73 15.01 -13.02 -3.49
N ASP A 74 15.69 -11.88 -3.52
CA ASP A 74 16.29 -11.33 -4.71
C ASP A 74 17.61 -12.06 -4.98
N PHE A 75 17.72 -12.67 -6.16
CA PHE A 75 18.87 -13.45 -6.56
C PHE A 75 20.12 -12.58 -6.79
N TRP A 76 19.94 -11.34 -7.26
CA TRP A 76 21.05 -10.45 -7.60
C TRP A 76 21.64 -9.77 -6.38
N THR A 77 20.79 -9.29 -5.47
CA THR A 77 21.24 -8.61 -4.26
C THR A 77 21.44 -9.55 -3.08
N GLY A 78 20.88 -10.77 -3.14
CA GLY A 78 20.84 -11.71 -2.01
C GLY A 78 19.88 -11.28 -0.90
N GLY A 79 19.24 -10.12 -1.03
CA GLY A 79 18.30 -9.57 -0.07
C GLY A 79 16.94 -10.27 -0.12
N THR A 80 16.13 -10.05 0.90
CA THR A 80 14.77 -10.58 1.00
C THR A 80 13.78 -9.43 1.06
N ASN A 81 12.78 -9.44 0.19
CA ASN A 81 11.77 -8.39 0.08
C ASN A 81 10.38 -8.94 0.41
N TRP A 82 9.57 -8.16 1.10
CA TRP A 82 8.15 -8.42 1.32
C TRP A 82 7.38 -7.12 1.50
N PHE A 83 6.05 -7.21 1.39
CA PHE A 83 5.15 -6.11 1.72
C PHE A 83 4.45 -6.40 3.04
N GLU A 84 4.28 -5.35 3.84
CA GLU A 84 3.54 -5.36 5.08
C GLU A 84 2.39 -4.36 4.96
N VAL A 85 1.19 -4.77 5.34
CA VAL A 85 -0.02 -3.94 5.32
C VAL A 85 -0.57 -3.85 6.73
N THR A 86 -0.88 -2.62 7.13
CA THR A 86 -1.68 -2.35 8.33
C THR A 86 -2.93 -1.60 7.92
N ALA A 87 -4.08 -2.20 8.15
CA ALA A 87 -5.38 -1.56 8.04
C ALA A 87 -5.93 -1.23 9.43
N THR A 88 -6.53 -0.05 9.57
CA THR A 88 -7.25 0.37 10.79
C THR A 88 -8.65 0.77 10.37
N VAL A 89 -9.65 0.09 10.93
CA VAL A 89 -11.06 0.18 10.56
C VAL A 89 -11.85 0.66 11.76
N GLU A 90 -12.50 1.82 11.65
CA GLU A 90 -13.22 2.45 12.76
C GLU A 90 -14.65 2.78 12.33
N GLN A 91 -15.64 2.42 13.16
CA GLN A 91 -17.02 2.84 12.94
C GLN A 91 -17.14 4.34 13.24
N PHE A 92 -17.42 5.16 12.23
CA PHE A 92 -17.53 6.61 12.37
C PHE A 92 -18.99 7.06 12.63
N THR A 93 -19.94 6.47 11.89
CA THR A 93 -21.39 6.62 12.12
C THR A 93 -22.04 5.25 12.02
N LYS A 94 -23.38 5.13 12.10
CA LYS A 94 -24.04 3.81 11.94
C LYS A 94 -23.85 3.17 10.56
N GLU A 95 -23.61 3.98 9.54
CA GLU A 95 -23.55 3.54 8.14
C GLU A 95 -22.22 3.87 7.47
N ILE A 96 -21.32 4.57 8.17
CA ILE A 96 -20.01 4.96 7.64
C ILE A 96 -18.91 4.40 8.53
N VAL A 97 -17.98 3.71 7.90
CA VAL A 97 -16.72 3.25 8.46
C VAL A 97 -15.59 4.09 7.87
N LYS A 98 -14.67 4.50 8.73
CA LYS A 98 -13.42 5.11 8.32
C LYS A 98 -12.32 4.06 8.33
N GLU A 99 -11.73 3.82 7.18
CA GLU A 99 -10.62 2.88 7.05
C GLU A 99 -9.35 3.60 6.63
N ARG A 100 -8.24 3.25 7.27
CA ARG A 100 -6.90 3.65 6.83
C ARG A 100 -6.06 2.42 6.50
N ILE A 101 -5.46 2.38 5.30
CA ILE A 101 -4.53 1.33 4.87
C ILE A 101 -3.14 1.94 4.67
N THR A 102 -2.13 1.38 5.35
CA THR A 102 -0.72 1.71 5.15
C THR A 102 0.02 0.49 4.62
N ILE A 103 0.84 0.68 3.59
CA ILE A 103 1.65 -0.38 2.99
C ILE A 103 3.13 -0.01 3.12
N LEU A 104 3.93 -0.94 3.64
CA LEU A 104 5.38 -0.82 3.73
C LEU A 104 6.04 -1.87 2.83
N SER A 105 7.00 -1.45 2.02
CA SER A 105 7.96 -2.33 1.37
C SER A 105 9.12 -2.56 2.33
N LYS A 106 9.35 -3.82 2.67
CA LYS A 106 10.41 -4.25 3.57
C LYS A 106 11.51 -4.94 2.77
N THR A 107 12.75 -4.59 3.05
CA THR A 107 13.94 -5.20 2.45
C THR A 107 14.94 -5.54 3.55
N GLU A 108 15.31 -6.81 3.63
CA GLU A 108 16.31 -7.34 4.55
C GLU A 108 17.55 -7.78 3.79
N MET A 109 18.69 -7.15 4.07
CA MET A 109 19.99 -7.51 3.49
C MET A 109 20.76 -8.46 4.40
N PRO A 110 21.48 -9.46 3.85
CA PRO A 110 22.27 -10.40 4.64
C PRO A 110 23.42 -9.71 5.36
N ALA A 111 23.73 -10.17 6.58
CA ALA A 111 24.89 -9.71 7.34
C ALA A 111 26.20 -9.98 6.55
N GLY A 112 27.02 -8.94 6.37
CA GLY A 112 28.27 -8.99 5.60
C GLY A 112 28.14 -8.64 4.11
N GLY A 113 26.95 -8.33 3.61
CA GLY A 113 26.74 -7.76 2.28
C GLY A 113 27.17 -6.28 2.18
N PHE A 114 27.25 -5.74 0.95
CA PHE A 114 27.58 -4.34 0.69
C PHE A 114 26.53 -3.43 1.39
N GLY A 115 26.95 -2.71 2.45
CA GLY A 115 26.04 -1.88 3.26
C GLY A 115 25.72 -2.40 4.68
N GLY A 116 26.33 -3.51 5.12
CA GLY A 116 26.32 -3.89 6.55
C GLY A 116 25.17 -4.77 7.04
N GLY A 117 24.24 -5.16 6.14
CA GLY A 117 23.06 -5.95 6.50
C GLY A 117 22.01 -5.16 7.29
N GLY A 118 20.80 -5.71 7.40
CA GLY A 118 19.71 -5.11 8.18
C GLY A 118 18.40 -4.98 7.41
N GLU A 119 17.34 -4.65 8.16
CA GLU A 119 16.00 -4.42 7.63
C GLU A 119 15.78 -2.93 7.37
N THR A 120 15.23 -2.62 6.21
CA THR A 120 14.75 -1.29 5.85
C THR A 120 13.26 -1.36 5.51
N ALA A 121 12.54 -0.29 5.84
CA ALA A 121 11.11 -0.16 5.60
C ALA A 121 10.83 1.15 4.88
N VAL A 122 10.24 1.08 3.69
CA VAL A 122 9.85 2.25 2.89
C VAL A 122 8.35 2.23 2.68
N ARG A 123 7.69 3.35 2.90
CA ARG A 123 6.24 3.48 2.68
C ARG A 123 5.95 3.42 1.18
N VAL A 124 4.99 2.60 0.78
CA VAL A 124 4.56 2.52 -0.62
C VAL A 124 3.60 3.66 -0.89
N GLU A 125 3.99 4.57 -1.80
CA GLU A 125 3.22 5.76 -2.16
C GLU A 125 2.45 5.59 -3.48
N ASN A 126 2.36 4.38 -4.02
CA ASN A 126 1.69 4.11 -5.31
C ASN A 126 0.17 4.32 -5.19
N PRO A 127 -0.41 5.38 -5.80
CA PRO A 127 -1.83 5.66 -5.68
C PRO A 127 -2.72 4.59 -6.32
N GLU A 128 -2.28 4.00 -7.43
CA GLU A 128 -3.05 3.00 -8.17
C GLU A 128 -3.26 1.74 -7.33
N LEU A 129 -2.22 1.30 -6.62
CA LEU A 129 -2.30 0.15 -5.72
C LEU A 129 -3.30 0.39 -4.58
N ILE A 130 -3.21 1.55 -3.94
CA ILE A 130 -4.10 1.92 -2.82
C ILE A 130 -5.54 2.05 -3.31
N GLN A 131 -5.75 2.73 -4.44
CA GLN A 131 -7.08 2.90 -5.04
C GLN A 131 -7.69 1.55 -5.44
N LYS A 132 -6.89 0.65 -6.02
CA LYS A 132 -7.34 -0.69 -6.38
C LYS A 132 -7.79 -1.48 -5.14
N LEU A 133 -6.98 -1.50 -4.07
CA LEU A 133 -7.36 -2.16 -2.82
C LEU A 133 -8.69 -1.64 -2.29
N TYR A 134 -8.89 -0.32 -2.26
CA TYR A 134 -10.17 0.25 -1.82
C TYR A 134 -11.34 -0.08 -2.74
N ALA A 135 -11.12 -0.15 -4.06
CA ALA A 135 -12.16 -0.55 -5.01
C ALA A 135 -12.59 -2.01 -4.77
N ASP A 136 -11.62 -2.90 -4.54
CA ASP A 136 -11.86 -4.31 -4.26
C ASP A 136 -12.59 -4.46 -2.90
N ILE A 137 -12.18 -3.70 -1.86
CA ILE A 137 -12.84 -3.70 -0.54
C ILE A 137 -14.29 -3.22 -0.64
N LYS A 138 -14.56 -2.12 -1.36
CA LYS A 138 -15.93 -1.62 -1.57
C LYS A 138 -16.80 -2.66 -2.28
N THR A 139 -16.24 -3.33 -3.27
CA THR A 139 -16.94 -4.40 -4.00
C THR A 139 -17.29 -5.56 -3.08
N GLU A 140 -16.36 -5.95 -2.20
CA GLU A 140 -16.56 -7.03 -1.24
C GLU A 140 -17.56 -6.66 -0.12
N ILE A 141 -17.54 -5.42 0.37
CA ILE A 141 -18.56 -4.90 1.29
C ILE A 141 -19.94 -4.98 0.66
N PHE A 142 -20.09 -4.48 -0.57
CA PHE A 142 -21.34 -4.53 -1.31
C PHE A 142 -21.83 -5.97 -1.50
N ARG A 143 -20.92 -6.91 -1.84
CA ARG A 143 -21.25 -8.33 -1.96
C ARG A 143 -21.80 -8.89 -0.64
N ARG A 144 -21.15 -8.60 0.49
CA ARG A 144 -21.55 -9.07 1.83
C ARG A 144 -22.93 -8.56 2.24
N GLN A 145 -23.19 -7.27 2.05
CA GLN A 145 -24.48 -6.65 2.38
C GLN A 145 -25.65 -7.23 1.57
N ASN A 146 -25.39 -7.72 0.36
CA ASN A 146 -26.41 -8.34 -0.48
C ASN A 146 -26.53 -9.85 -0.30
N LEU A 147 -25.53 -10.52 0.28
CA LEU A 147 -25.63 -11.93 0.68
C LEU A 147 -26.31 -12.12 2.04
N ALA A 148 -26.31 -11.09 2.88
CA ALA A 148 -26.96 -11.08 4.19
C ALA A 148 -28.47 -10.76 4.15
N LYS A 149 -29.03 -10.53 2.96
CA LYS A 149 -30.46 -10.33 2.69
C LYS A 149 -31.09 -11.61 2.17
#